data_AF-A0A3A0BTB1-F1
#
_entry.id   AF-A0A3A0BTB1-F1
#
_cell.length_a   1.000
_cell.length_b   1.000
_cell.length_c   1.000
_cell.angle_alpha   90.00
_cell.angle_beta   90.00
_cell.angle_gamma   90.00
#
_symmetry.space_group_name_H-M   'P 1'
#
loop_
_entity.id
_entity.type
_entity.pdbx_description
1 polymer ?
#
loop_
_entity_poly.entity_id
_entity_poly.type
_entity_poly.pdbx_seq_one_letter_code
_entity_poly.pdbx_strand_id
1 'polypeptide(L)'
;MESATKATPDILQCLFITLSLWGATELLFNRRDDPRWYALFYVGAGLGIATKGLLPFAVIAWPLLFTRLLPSETDRPPRLFHVGWLMAGLVVGLSWLAGSLLLRGPEVATTLFEDQVGQRLEGAHRLFLSNIALYLLTPFRFFAPWFVMLGILAVVQRDLLRASVRQQGRWFWFVLGWLLVNVAVFSFGNLMRPRYLLPTFPLLAVLLAGLLQQTMQGRPARVIQHILQWVFRAATGVGVVLALVGWRIDQRFAIGGFCLSGVLLLLDWAAFRRSALPQLIALGLAIMVAFGTLEQFLKPVVITSPAAELTQRLLALNPPPERIATVGLRHSVANQIRLLSGGRLALREFPDNEGQETVRHFPVILAPPPLYHTLAEDPSYTSKACVLEYQPLSAEELWSALKTGERAPKHEKDQKRYYLIRKQAGNGTSERPS
;
A
#
# COMPACT_ATOMS: atom_id res chain seq x y z
N MET A 1 -13.41 0.40 7.18
CA MET A 1 -12.85 1.76 7.01
C MET A 1 -11.34 1.79 6.81
N GLU A 2 -10.53 0.92 7.44
CA GLU A 2 -9.08 0.87 7.15
C GLU A 2 -8.76 0.60 5.66
N SER A 3 -9.61 -0.12 4.93
CA SER A 3 -9.47 -0.30 3.48
C SER A 3 -9.49 1.03 2.70
N ALA A 4 -10.25 2.04 3.16
CA ALA A 4 -10.27 3.37 2.53
C ALA A 4 -8.95 4.13 2.77
N THR A 5 -8.31 3.94 3.92
CA THR A 5 -6.98 4.53 4.21
C THR A 5 -5.85 3.93 3.37
N LYS A 6 -6.12 2.82 2.68
CA LYS A 6 -5.21 2.18 1.72
C LYS A 6 -5.49 2.55 0.27
N ALA A 7 -6.53 3.34 -0.01
CA ALA A 7 -6.79 3.89 -1.33
C ALA A 7 -5.77 5.01 -1.62
N THR A 8 -4.58 4.60 -2.05
CA THR A 8 -3.53 5.54 -2.45
C THR A 8 -3.58 5.77 -3.97
N PRO A 9 -3.13 6.93 -4.46
CA PRO A 9 -3.03 7.18 -5.90
C PRO A 9 -2.08 6.22 -6.63
N ASP A 10 -1.28 5.43 -5.89
CA ASP A 10 -0.36 4.42 -6.43
C ASP A 10 -1.10 3.37 -7.29
N ILE A 11 -2.30 2.94 -6.90
CA ILE A 11 -3.03 1.90 -7.64
C ILE A 11 -3.58 2.41 -8.97
N LEU A 12 -4.07 3.66 -9.00
CA LEU A 12 -4.52 4.33 -10.22
C LEU A 12 -3.34 4.61 -11.15
N GLN A 13 -2.22 5.08 -10.60
CA GLN A 13 -0.99 5.25 -11.38
C GLN A 13 -0.51 3.91 -11.95
N CYS A 14 -0.54 2.83 -11.17
CA CYS A 14 -0.21 1.49 -11.64
C CYS A 14 -1.11 1.07 -12.81
N LEU A 15 -2.43 1.28 -12.71
CA LEU A 15 -3.39 0.97 -13.79
C LEU A 15 -3.03 1.74 -15.07
N PHE A 16 -2.87 3.05 -15.00
CA PHE A 16 -2.60 3.88 -16.17
C PHE A 16 -1.24 3.61 -16.81
N ILE A 17 -0.20 3.37 -15.99
CA ILE A 17 1.10 2.93 -16.48
C ILE A 17 1.00 1.55 -17.14
N THR A 18 0.18 0.63 -16.60
CA THR A 18 -0.04 -0.69 -17.21
C THR A 18 -0.72 -0.58 -18.57
N LEU A 19 -1.74 0.27 -18.70
CA LEU A 19 -2.39 0.54 -19.99
C LEU A 19 -1.39 1.13 -21.00
N SER A 20 -0.56 2.06 -20.54
CA SER A 20 0.48 2.68 -21.37
C SER A 20 1.50 1.66 -21.85
N LEU A 21 2.04 0.85 -20.94
CA LEU A 21 2.96 -0.23 -21.28
C LEU A 21 2.29 -1.27 -22.18
N TRP A 22 1.02 -1.62 -21.97
CA TRP A 22 0.30 -2.52 -22.86
C TRP A 22 0.25 -1.97 -24.29
N GLY A 23 -0.14 -0.70 -24.47
CA GLY A 23 -0.09 -0.02 -25.77
C GLY A 23 1.31 -0.06 -26.40
N ALA A 24 2.34 0.26 -25.62
CA ALA A 24 3.73 0.19 -26.08
C ALA A 24 4.13 -1.23 -26.51
N THR A 25 3.72 -2.25 -25.77
CA THR A 25 4.09 -3.64 -26.07
C THR A 25 3.42 -4.16 -27.34
N GLU A 26 2.18 -3.75 -27.61
CA GLU A 26 1.46 -4.10 -28.84
C GLU A 26 2.07 -3.42 -30.07
N LEU A 27 2.55 -2.18 -29.91
CA LEU A 27 3.28 -1.44 -30.96
C LEU A 27 4.68 -2.04 -31.19
N LEU A 28 5.41 -2.37 -30.12
CA LEU A 28 6.80 -2.85 -30.16
C LEU A 28 6.94 -4.30 -30.63
N PHE A 29 6.18 -5.21 -30.02
CA PHE A 29 6.38 -6.65 -30.17
C PHE A 29 5.37 -7.25 -31.15
N ASN A 30 4.10 -6.84 -31.07
CA ASN A 30 3.05 -7.38 -31.93
C ASN A 30 2.86 -6.58 -33.23
N ARG A 31 3.54 -5.43 -33.37
CA ARG A 31 3.53 -4.56 -34.56
C ARG A 31 2.12 -4.13 -34.99
N ARG A 32 1.23 -3.93 -34.02
CA ARG A 32 -0.14 -3.46 -34.29
C ARG A 32 -0.16 -1.95 -34.42
N ASP A 33 -0.31 -1.44 -35.64
CA ASP A 33 -0.32 0.00 -35.96
C ASP A 33 -1.71 0.66 -35.78
N ASP A 34 -2.60 0.05 -35.02
CA ASP A 34 -3.95 0.58 -34.81
C ASP A 34 -3.93 1.83 -33.89
N PRO A 35 -4.75 2.87 -34.17
CA PRO A 35 -4.85 4.08 -33.34
C PRO A 35 -5.10 3.81 -31.85
N ARG A 36 -5.83 2.74 -31.51
CA ARG A 36 -6.13 2.35 -30.12
C ARG A 36 -4.87 2.05 -29.30
N TRP A 37 -3.80 1.54 -29.89
CA TRP A 37 -2.58 1.20 -29.16
C TRP A 37 -1.76 2.44 -28.85
N TYR A 38 -1.75 3.41 -29.77
CA TYR A 38 -1.22 4.74 -29.52
C TYR A 38 -2.02 5.50 -28.45
N ALA A 39 -3.35 5.38 -28.49
CA ALA A 39 -4.22 5.94 -27.46
C ALA A 39 -3.89 5.35 -26.08
N LEU A 40 -3.83 4.02 -25.95
CA LEU A 40 -3.45 3.35 -24.71
C LEU A 40 -2.05 3.80 -24.25
N PHE A 41 -1.07 3.85 -25.16
CA PHE A 41 0.29 4.27 -24.85
C PHE A 41 0.34 5.71 -24.31
N TYR A 42 -0.13 6.69 -25.09
CA TYR A 42 0.03 8.10 -24.77
C TYR A 42 -1.01 8.65 -23.79
N VAL A 43 -2.29 8.29 -23.95
CA VAL A 43 -3.34 8.74 -23.03
C VAL A 43 -3.22 8.01 -21.69
N GLY A 44 -2.82 6.73 -21.68
CA GLY A 44 -2.49 6.02 -20.45
C GLY A 44 -1.34 6.70 -19.68
N ALA A 45 -0.27 7.13 -20.37
CA ALA A 45 0.78 7.91 -19.73
C ALA A 45 0.26 9.27 -19.22
N GLY A 46 -0.55 9.98 -20.00
CA GLY A 46 -1.19 11.24 -19.61
C GLY A 46 -2.05 11.12 -18.35
N LEU A 47 -2.91 10.10 -18.26
CA LEU A 47 -3.71 9.80 -17.07
C LEU A 47 -2.83 9.46 -15.86
N GLY A 48 -1.73 8.75 -16.08
CA GLY A 48 -0.72 8.52 -15.04
C GLY A 48 -0.13 9.83 -14.51
N ILE A 49 0.15 10.80 -15.40
CA ILE A 49 0.74 12.10 -15.04
C ILE A 49 -0.26 12.89 -14.20
N ALA A 50 -1.51 12.94 -14.64
CA ALA A 50 -2.60 13.58 -13.92
C ALA A 50 -2.86 12.95 -12.54
N THR A 51 -2.55 11.66 -12.38
CA THR A 51 -2.76 10.95 -11.10
C THR A 51 -1.68 11.25 -10.08
N LYS A 52 -0.40 11.17 -10.47
CA LYS A 52 0.71 11.20 -9.51
C LYS A 52 2.05 11.63 -10.10
N GLY A 53 2.03 12.63 -10.99
CA GLY A 53 3.22 13.37 -11.38
C GLY A 53 4.13 12.67 -12.40
N LEU A 54 5.44 12.78 -12.22
CA LEU A 54 6.41 12.68 -13.33
C LEU A 54 6.78 11.25 -13.78
N LEU A 55 6.53 10.22 -12.97
CA LEU A 55 6.94 8.84 -13.30
C LEU A 55 6.52 8.35 -14.70
N PRO A 56 5.31 8.62 -15.22
CA PRO A 56 4.89 8.15 -16.54
C PRO A 56 5.66 8.78 -17.71
N PHE A 57 6.43 9.86 -17.51
CA PHE A 57 7.41 10.28 -18.53
C PHE A 57 8.45 9.18 -18.77
N ALA A 58 8.86 8.46 -17.73
CA ALA A 58 9.75 7.30 -17.88
C ALA A 58 9.08 6.16 -18.67
N VAL A 59 7.75 6.01 -18.58
CA VAL A 59 7.00 5.03 -19.37
C VAL A 59 6.99 5.36 -20.85
N ILE A 60 6.98 6.64 -21.22
CA ILE A 60 7.10 7.07 -22.63
C ILE A 60 8.55 6.91 -23.11
N ALA A 61 9.51 7.32 -22.28
CA ALA A 61 10.94 7.29 -22.62
C ALA A 61 11.47 5.86 -22.76
N TRP A 62 11.02 4.92 -21.91
CA TRP A 62 11.55 3.57 -21.87
C TRP A 62 11.38 2.78 -23.18
N PRO A 63 10.19 2.66 -23.79
CA PRO A 63 10.00 2.06 -25.11
C PRO A 63 10.88 2.68 -26.21
N LEU A 64 11.04 4.01 -26.20
CA LEU A 64 11.87 4.73 -27.16
C LEU A 64 13.36 4.47 -26.96
N LEU A 65 13.81 4.37 -25.71
CA LEU A 65 15.19 4.03 -25.38
C LEU A 65 15.47 2.55 -25.68
N PHE A 66 14.53 1.67 -25.36
CA PHE A 66 14.66 0.23 -25.56
C PHE A 66 14.86 -0.15 -27.03
N THR A 67 14.18 0.51 -27.97
CA THR A 67 14.37 0.27 -29.41
C THR A 67 15.76 0.67 -29.89
N ARG A 68 16.42 1.62 -29.23
CA ARG A 68 17.80 2.03 -29.53
C ARG A 68 18.82 1.10 -28.89
N LEU A 69 18.58 0.65 -27.66
CA LEU A 69 19.50 -0.21 -26.92
C LEU A 69 19.49 -1.65 -27.44
N LEU A 70 18.32 -2.18 -27.79
CA LEU A 70 18.16 -3.50 -28.38
C LEU A 70 17.38 -3.37 -29.70
N PRO A 71 18.07 -3.03 -30.81
CA PRO A 71 17.44 -2.91 -32.12
C PRO A 71 16.78 -4.23 -32.53
N SER A 72 15.73 -4.12 -33.33
CA SER A 72 15.05 -5.29 -33.89
C SER A 72 15.87 -5.88 -35.03
N GLU A 73 15.91 -7.20 -35.16
CA GLU A 73 16.50 -7.89 -36.32
C GLU A 73 15.68 -7.73 -37.61
N THR A 74 14.51 -7.09 -37.51
CA THR A 74 13.58 -6.86 -38.62
C THR A 74 13.84 -5.53 -39.32
N ASP A 75 13.75 -5.51 -40.65
CA ASP A 75 13.97 -4.31 -41.47
C ASP A 75 13.02 -3.13 -41.18
N ARG A 76 11.88 -3.37 -40.53
CA ARG A 76 10.90 -2.32 -40.21
C ARG A 76 11.02 -1.88 -38.73
N PRO A 77 11.46 -0.64 -38.45
CA PRO A 77 11.46 -0.12 -37.08
C PRO A 77 10.02 0.01 -36.57
N PRO A 78 9.77 -0.24 -35.26
CA PRO A 78 8.45 -0.05 -34.69
C PRO A 78 8.07 1.43 -34.74
N ARG A 79 6.86 1.72 -35.22
CA ARG A 79 6.29 3.07 -35.19
C ARG A 79 5.75 3.32 -33.80
N LEU A 80 6.52 4.04 -33.00
CA LEU A 80 6.09 4.45 -31.66
C LEU A 80 5.50 5.84 -31.64
N PHE A 81 5.78 6.64 -32.67
CA PHE A 81 5.44 8.06 -32.67
C PHE A 81 4.13 8.33 -33.41
N HIS A 82 3.17 8.91 -32.70
CA HIS A 82 1.90 9.35 -33.28
C HIS A 82 1.51 10.69 -32.67
N VAL A 83 1.68 11.77 -33.44
CA VAL A 83 1.51 13.16 -32.97
C VAL A 83 0.13 13.39 -32.34
N GLY A 84 -0.95 12.95 -33.00
CA GLY A 84 -2.32 13.16 -32.49
C GLY A 84 -2.54 12.61 -31.08
N TRP A 85 -2.21 11.34 -30.84
CA TRP A 85 -2.35 10.71 -29.53
C TRP A 85 -1.33 11.20 -28.50
N LEU A 86 -0.11 11.55 -28.93
CA LEU A 86 0.87 12.22 -28.06
C LEU A 86 0.30 13.54 -27.52
N MET A 87 -0.26 14.38 -28.41
CA MET A 87 -0.88 15.64 -28.02
C MET A 87 -2.10 15.43 -27.12
N ALA A 88 -2.95 14.44 -27.43
CA ALA A 88 -4.08 14.08 -26.57
C ALA A 88 -3.61 13.67 -25.15
N GLY A 89 -2.57 12.84 -25.06
CA GLY A 89 -1.96 12.44 -23.78
C GLY A 89 -1.38 13.62 -22.99
N LEU A 90 -0.70 14.55 -23.67
CA LEU A 90 -0.19 15.78 -23.06
C LEU A 90 -1.31 16.68 -22.53
N VAL A 91 -2.37 16.89 -23.31
CA VAL A 91 -3.54 17.67 -22.87
C VAL A 91 -4.16 17.06 -21.62
N VAL A 92 -4.36 15.74 -21.60
CA VAL A 92 -4.89 15.04 -20.42
C VAL A 92 -3.96 15.19 -19.22
N GLY A 93 -2.67 14.92 -19.39
CA GLY A 93 -1.70 14.95 -18.29
C GLY A 93 -1.44 16.32 -17.70
N LEU A 94 -1.52 17.38 -18.51
CA LEU A 94 -1.27 18.77 -18.09
C LEU A 94 -2.53 19.54 -17.72
N SER A 95 -3.73 18.98 -17.95
CA SER A 95 -5.00 19.65 -17.66
C SER A 95 -5.11 20.17 -16.22
N TRP A 96 -4.70 19.37 -15.23
CA TRP A 96 -4.74 19.76 -13.82
C TRP A 96 -3.74 20.88 -13.49
N LEU A 97 -2.56 20.85 -14.11
CA LEU A 97 -1.53 21.87 -13.91
C LEU A 97 -1.98 23.20 -14.53
N ALA A 98 -2.55 23.15 -15.73
CA ALA A 98 -3.14 24.32 -16.38
C ALA A 98 -4.24 24.94 -15.51
N GLY A 99 -5.18 24.13 -15.00
CA GLY A 99 -6.22 24.61 -14.09
C GLY A 99 -5.66 25.21 -12.79
N SER A 100 -4.63 24.58 -12.21
CA SER A 100 -4.02 25.07 -10.97
C SER A 100 -3.28 26.39 -11.16
N LEU A 101 -2.54 26.53 -12.28
CA LEU A 101 -1.84 27.77 -12.63
C LEU A 101 -2.82 28.92 -12.90
N LEU A 102 -3.94 28.65 -13.58
CA LEU A 102 -4.97 29.66 -13.84
C LEU A 102 -5.64 30.15 -12.54
N LEU A 103 -5.83 29.25 -11.56
CA LEU A 103 -6.54 29.58 -10.32
C LEU A 103 -5.65 30.16 -9.21
N ARG A 104 -4.37 29.76 -9.17
CA ARG A 104 -3.46 30.08 -8.04
C ARG A 104 -2.15 30.73 -8.46
N GLY A 105 -1.95 30.98 -9.76
CA GLY A 105 -0.75 31.63 -10.27
C GLY A 105 0.49 30.74 -10.33
N PRO A 106 1.65 31.33 -10.67
CA PRO A 106 2.89 30.59 -10.96
C PRO A 106 3.53 29.91 -9.75
N GLU A 107 3.19 30.33 -8.52
CA GLU A 107 3.68 29.76 -7.25
C GLU A 107 3.34 28.28 -7.09
N VAL A 108 2.32 27.79 -7.81
CA VAL A 108 2.00 26.35 -7.86
C VAL A 108 3.18 25.55 -8.43
N ALA A 109 3.86 26.07 -9.45
CA ALA A 109 4.94 25.35 -10.12
C ALA A 109 6.18 25.22 -9.22
N THR A 110 6.52 26.27 -8.47
CA THR A 110 7.63 26.24 -7.50
C THR A 110 7.31 25.26 -6.38
N THR A 111 6.11 25.33 -5.79
CA THR A 111 5.67 24.41 -4.74
C THR A 111 5.67 22.96 -5.22
N LEU A 112 5.21 22.69 -6.44
CA LEU A 112 5.23 21.36 -7.03
C LEU A 112 6.67 20.84 -7.19
N PHE A 113 7.58 21.66 -7.71
CA PHE A 113 8.97 21.27 -7.91
C PHE A 113 9.67 20.99 -6.57
N GLU A 114 9.44 21.83 -5.57
CA GLU A 114 9.97 21.64 -4.22
C GLU A 114 9.47 20.34 -3.57
N ASP A 115 8.16 20.03 -3.67
CA ASP A 115 7.57 18.81 -3.10
C ASP A 115 8.00 17.52 -3.83
N GLN A 116 8.12 17.59 -5.16
CA GLN A 116 8.41 16.41 -5.98
C GLN A 116 9.90 16.12 -6.14
N VAL A 117 10.75 17.16 -6.14
CA VAL A 117 12.19 17.06 -6.40
C VAL A 117 13.00 17.54 -5.20
N GLY A 118 12.80 18.78 -4.76
CA GLY A 118 13.64 19.41 -3.72
C GLY A 118 13.70 18.61 -2.42
N GLN A 119 12.55 18.48 -1.75
CA GLN A 119 12.44 17.78 -0.46
C GLN A 119 12.70 16.28 -0.56
N ARG A 120 12.66 15.70 -1.76
CA ARG A 120 12.87 14.25 -2.00
C ARG A 120 14.34 13.89 -2.19
N LEU A 121 15.16 14.82 -2.66
CA LEU A 121 16.59 14.60 -2.92
C LEU A 121 17.47 14.96 -1.71
N GLU A 122 16.92 15.73 -0.76
CA GLU A 122 17.65 16.14 0.44
C GLU A 122 18.08 14.93 1.28
N GLY A 123 19.40 14.76 1.48
CA GLY A 123 20.00 13.63 2.21
C GLY A 123 20.02 12.28 1.47
N ALA A 124 19.52 12.21 0.24
CA ALA A 124 19.36 10.94 -0.49
C ALA A 124 20.68 10.22 -0.82
N HIS A 125 21.79 10.96 -0.96
CA HIS A 125 23.10 10.39 -1.26
C HIS A 125 23.56 9.33 -0.25
N ARG A 126 23.16 9.44 1.02
CA ARG A 126 23.52 8.48 2.08
C ARG A 126 22.73 7.18 1.99
N LEU A 127 21.49 7.26 1.49
CA LEU A 127 20.55 6.14 1.43
C LEU A 127 20.53 5.45 0.06
N PHE A 128 21.21 6.01 -0.94
CA PHE A 128 21.17 5.54 -2.32
C PHE A 128 21.46 4.05 -2.48
N LEU A 129 22.58 3.55 -1.94
CA LEU A 129 22.96 2.14 -2.05
C LEU A 129 21.98 1.23 -1.30
N SER A 130 21.54 1.63 -0.11
CA SER A 130 20.53 0.88 0.64
C SER A 130 19.19 0.85 -0.11
N ASN A 131 18.81 1.94 -0.75
CA ASN A 131 17.58 2.02 -1.54
C ASN A 131 17.65 1.09 -2.76
N ILE A 132 18.78 1.07 -3.49
CA ILE A 132 18.98 0.13 -4.60
C ILE A 132 18.77 -1.30 -4.13
N ALA A 133 19.45 -1.70 -3.05
CA ALA A 133 19.34 -3.05 -2.51
C ALA A 133 17.90 -3.38 -2.11
N LEU A 134 17.23 -2.49 -1.38
CA LEU A 134 15.85 -2.68 -0.92
C LEU A 134 14.86 -2.74 -2.10
N TYR A 135 15.02 -1.91 -3.12
CA TYR A 135 14.19 -1.93 -4.32
C TYR A 135 14.43 -3.18 -5.17
N LEU A 136 15.68 -3.66 -5.31
CA LEU A 136 15.97 -4.92 -5.99
C LEU A 136 15.41 -6.14 -5.25
N LEU A 137 15.39 -6.11 -3.91
CA LEU A 137 14.81 -7.18 -3.09
C LEU A 137 13.28 -7.14 -3.04
N THR A 138 12.66 -6.01 -3.38
CA THR A 138 11.21 -5.81 -3.28
C THR A 138 10.41 -6.77 -4.17
N PRO A 139 10.73 -6.97 -5.46
CA PRO A 139 10.09 -7.99 -6.29
C PRO A 139 10.14 -9.39 -5.67
N PHE A 140 11.29 -9.79 -5.10
CA PHE A 140 11.42 -11.10 -4.45
C PHE A 140 10.49 -11.26 -3.25
N ARG A 141 10.24 -10.18 -2.51
CA ARG A 141 9.28 -10.17 -1.41
C ARG A 141 7.83 -10.30 -1.90
N PHE A 142 7.43 -9.53 -2.91
CA PHE A 142 6.04 -9.49 -3.36
C PHE A 142 5.64 -10.67 -4.26
N PHE A 143 6.60 -11.23 -4.98
CA PHE A 143 6.40 -12.41 -5.83
C PHE A 143 7.07 -13.67 -5.26
N ALA A 144 7.29 -13.71 -3.94
CA ALA A 144 8.05 -14.78 -3.27
C ALA A 144 7.63 -16.20 -3.70
N PRO A 145 6.34 -16.58 -3.73
CA PRO A 145 5.95 -17.93 -4.17
C PRO A 145 6.41 -18.25 -5.59
N TRP A 146 6.28 -17.31 -6.51
CA TRP A 146 6.65 -17.47 -7.92
C TRP A 146 8.17 -17.50 -8.11
N PHE A 147 8.92 -16.66 -7.39
CA PHE A 147 10.38 -16.70 -7.42
C PHE A 147 10.96 -17.97 -6.79
N VAL A 148 10.35 -18.49 -5.71
CA VAL A 148 10.76 -19.77 -5.12
C VAL A 148 10.54 -20.92 -6.11
N MET A 149 9.37 -20.98 -6.76
CA MET A 149 9.11 -21.98 -7.81
C MET A 149 10.10 -21.85 -8.96
N LEU A 150 10.35 -20.63 -9.43
CA LEU A 150 11.32 -20.37 -10.49
C LEU A 150 12.75 -20.76 -10.09
N GLY A 151 13.13 -20.54 -8.83
CA GLY A 151 14.43 -20.93 -8.27
C GLY A 151 14.60 -22.45 -8.22
N ILE A 152 13.57 -23.19 -7.80
CA ILE A 152 13.57 -24.66 -7.87
C ILE A 152 13.75 -25.13 -9.31
N LEU A 153 13.02 -24.52 -10.26
CA LEU A 153 13.13 -24.85 -11.68
C LEU A 153 14.49 -24.44 -12.28
N ALA A 154 15.10 -23.37 -11.79
CA ALA A 154 16.43 -22.93 -12.21
C ALA A 154 17.52 -23.95 -11.85
N VAL A 155 17.33 -24.69 -10.76
CA VAL A 155 18.26 -25.77 -10.34
C VAL A 155 17.94 -27.07 -11.08
N VAL A 156 16.66 -27.48 -11.10
CA VAL A 156 16.27 -28.82 -11.57
C VAL A 156 16.06 -28.88 -13.09
N GLN A 157 15.70 -27.76 -13.72
CA GLN A 157 15.41 -27.65 -15.15
C GLN A 157 16.11 -26.44 -15.80
N ARG A 158 17.37 -26.23 -15.42
CA ARG A 158 18.18 -25.08 -15.85
C ARG A 158 18.16 -24.84 -17.36
N ASP A 159 18.21 -25.90 -18.16
CA ASP A 159 18.35 -25.82 -19.61
C ASP A 159 17.03 -25.42 -20.26
N LEU A 160 15.90 -25.95 -19.75
CA LEU A 160 14.57 -25.52 -20.18
C LEU A 160 14.30 -24.07 -19.78
N LEU A 161 14.67 -23.66 -18.57
CA LEU A 161 14.53 -22.27 -18.14
C LEU A 161 15.37 -21.32 -19.00
N ARG A 162 16.63 -21.67 -19.28
CA ARG A 162 17.48 -20.90 -20.19
C ARG A 162 16.88 -20.82 -21.59
N ALA A 163 16.33 -21.92 -22.10
CA ALA A 163 15.63 -21.94 -23.39
C ALA A 163 14.39 -21.03 -23.37
N SER A 164 13.58 -21.07 -22.32
CA SER A 164 12.43 -20.18 -22.15
C SER A 164 12.84 -18.71 -22.07
N VAL A 165 13.87 -18.35 -21.30
CA VAL A 165 14.39 -16.98 -21.24
C VAL A 165 14.86 -16.51 -22.61
N ARG A 166 15.58 -17.37 -23.35
CA ARG A 166 16.01 -17.08 -24.73
C ARG A 166 14.83 -16.93 -25.68
N GLN A 167 13.79 -17.76 -25.54
CA GLN A 167 12.57 -17.69 -26.34
C GLN A 167 11.79 -16.39 -26.10
N GLN A 168 11.73 -15.91 -24.85
CA GLN A 168 11.16 -14.60 -24.52
C GLN A 168 12.02 -13.45 -25.11
N GLY A 169 13.33 -13.67 -25.23
CA GLY A 169 14.24 -12.82 -25.99
C GLY A 169 14.16 -11.34 -25.57
N ARG A 170 13.77 -10.47 -26.50
CA ARG A 170 13.65 -9.03 -26.27
C ARG A 170 12.59 -8.67 -25.22
N TRP A 171 11.52 -9.46 -25.08
CA TRP A 171 10.49 -9.23 -24.07
C TRP A 171 11.06 -9.28 -22.64
N PHE A 172 11.90 -10.27 -22.36
CA PHE A 172 12.54 -10.44 -21.06
C PHE A 172 13.33 -9.18 -20.66
N TRP A 173 14.15 -8.66 -21.58
CA TRP A 173 14.97 -7.46 -21.35
C TRP A 173 14.14 -6.18 -21.28
N PHE A 174 13.00 -6.11 -21.98
CA PHE A 174 12.08 -4.98 -21.87
C PHE A 174 11.48 -4.86 -20.46
N VAL A 175 11.01 -5.97 -19.90
CA VAL A 175 10.44 -6.01 -18.55
C VAL A 175 11.50 -5.75 -17.49
N LEU A 176 12.67 -6.40 -17.62
CA LEU A 176 13.77 -6.20 -16.67
C LEU A 176 14.30 -4.76 -16.71
N GLY A 177 14.47 -4.19 -17.90
CA GLY A 177 14.89 -2.80 -18.04
C GLY A 177 13.86 -1.81 -17.48
N TRP A 178 12.56 -2.05 -17.66
CA TRP A 178 11.52 -1.24 -17.00
C TRP A 178 11.62 -1.29 -15.47
N LEU A 179 11.84 -2.47 -14.90
CA LEU A 179 12.09 -2.62 -13.47
C LEU A 179 13.33 -1.81 -13.04
N LEU A 180 14.45 -1.94 -13.77
CA LEU A 180 15.69 -1.23 -13.47
C LEU A 180 15.56 0.29 -13.59
N VAL A 181 14.80 0.80 -14.55
CA VAL A 181 14.49 2.24 -14.65
C VAL A 181 13.78 2.73 -13.40
N ASN A 182 12.80 1.98 -12.90
CA ASN A 182 12.08 2.36 -11.67
C ASN A 182 12.99 2.26 -10.44
N VAL A 183 13.80 1.21 -10.35
CA VAL A 183 14.82 1.09 -9.29
C VAL A 183 15.74 2.31 -9.31
N ALA A 184 16.25 2.69 -10.48
CA ALA A 184 17.14 3.84 -10.62
C ALA A 184 16.44 5.13 -10.18
N VAL A 185 15.25 5.44 -10.72
CA VAL A 185 14.48 6.65 -10.40
C VAL A 185 14.20 6.76 -8.90
N PHE A 186 13.72 5.69 -8.26
CA PHE A 186 13.32 5.77 -6.85
C PHE A 186 14.47 5.62 -5.87
N SER A 187 15.64 5.11 -6.29
CA SER A 187 16.80 4.99 -5.41
C SER A 187 17.38 6.33 -4.99
N PHE A 188 17.18 7.38 -5.80
CA PHE A 188 17.56 8.75 -5.47
C PHE A 188 16.62 9.44 -4.48
N GLY A 189 15.55 8.79 -4.00
CA GLY A 189 14.68 9.36 -2.98
C GLY A 189 15.27 9.23 -1.57
N ASN A 190 15.05 10.23 -0.72
CA ASN A 190 15.39 10.18 0.70
C ASN A 190 14.44 9.29 1.55
N LEU A 191 13.42 8.70 0.92
CA LEU A 191 12.46 7.80 1.55
C LEU A 191 12.23 6.57 0.67
N MET A 192 12.57 5.39 1.20
CA MET A 192 12.27 4.12 0.55
C MET A 192 10.81 3.73 0.81
N ARG A 193 10.03 3.50 -0.26
CA ARG A 193 8.67 2.95 -0.15
C ARG A 193 8.50 1.81 -1.14
N PRO A 194 8.32 0.55 -0.70
CA PRO A 194 8.24 -0.60 -1.61
C PRO A 194 7.13 -0.47 -2.68
N ARG A 195 6.05 0.24 -2.35
CA ARG A 195 4.93 0.51 -3.26
C ARG A 195 5.28 1.38 -4.47
N TYR A 196 6.43 2.05 -4.49
CA TYR A 196 6.86 2.81 -5.66
C TYR A 196 7.20 1.92 -6.86
N LEU A 197 7.55 0.65 -6.63
CA LEU A 197 7.74 -0.32 -7.71
C LEU A 197 6.43 -0.96 -8.20
N LEU A 198 5.28 -0.65 -7.60
CA LEU A 198 3.99 -1.24 -7.97
C LEU A 198 3.71 -1.17 -9.50
N PRO A 199 4.03 -0.07 -10.23
CA PRO A 199 3.82 0.00 -11.68
C PRO A 199 4.68 -0.96 -12.52
N THR A 200 5.67 -1.63 -11.93
CA THR A 200 6.50 -2.64 -12.60
C THR A 200 5.90 -4.05 -12.49
N PHE A 201 5.05 -4.27 -11.49
CA PHE A 201 4.56 -5.59 -11.10
C PHE A 201 3.69 -6.26 -12.16
N PRO A 202 2.83 -5.55 -12.92
CA PRO A 202 2.01 -6.21 -13.95
C PRO A 202 2.84 -6.86 -15.07
N LEU A 203 3.85 -6.18 -15.59
CA LEU A 203 4.75 -6.78 -16.60
C LEU A 203 5.60 -7.91 -16.01
N LEU A 204 6.08 -7.76 -14.78
CA LEU A 204 6.82 -8.81 -14.09
C LEU A 204 5.95 -10.05 -13.87
N ALA A 205 4.68 -9.88 -13.50
CA ALA A 205 3.72 -10.96 -13.33
C ALA A 205 3.51 -11.74 -14.64
N VAL A 206 3.34 -11.03 -15.77
CA VAL A 206 3.21 -11.65 -17.09
C VAL A 206 4.48 -12.41 -17.47
N LEU A 207 5.66 -11.83 -17.23
CA LEU A 207 6.94 -12.50 -17.49
C LEU A 207 7.10 -13.78 -16.65
N LEU A 208 6.85 -13.69 -15.34
CA LEU A 208 6.93 -14.85 -14.44
C LEU A 208 5.92 -15.93 -14.81
N ALA A 209 4.69 -15.55 -15.18
CA ALA A 209 3.68 -16.49 -15.63
C ALA A 209 4.12 -17.23 -16.89
N GLY A 210 4.66 -16.52 -17.89
CA GLY A 210 5.18 -17.12 -19.12
C GLY A 210 6.35 -18.08 -18.86
N LEU A 211 7.31 -17.67 -18.02
CA LEU A 211 8.45 -18.51 -17.66
C LEU A 211 8.01 -19.78 -16.92
N LEU A 212 7.16 -19.64 -15.89
CA LEU A 212 6.66 -20.78 -15.13
C LEU A 212 5.81 -21.72 -15.99
N GLN A 213 4.94 -21.19 -16.85
CA GLN A 213 4.09 -22.01 -17.71
C GLN A 213 4.92 -22.85 -18.70
N GLN A 214 5.98 -22.27 -19.27
CA GLN A 214 6.85 -23.00 -20.20
C GLN A 214 7.75 -24.01 -19.51
N THR A 215 8.20 -23.71 -18.28
CA THR A 215 9.17 -24.53 -17.54
C THR A 215 8.54 -25.55 -16.60
N MET A 216 7.27 -25.42 -16.21
CA MET A 216 6.61 -26.40 -15.34
C MET A 216 6.20 -27.66 -16.11
N GLN A 217 7.18 -28.49 -16.49
CA GLN A 217 6.96 -29.77 -17.18
C GLN A 217 7.56 -30.97 -16.43
N GLY A 218 7.05 -32.18 -16.68
CA GLY A 218 7.67 -33.43 -16.22
C GLY A 218 7.62 -33.72 -14.71
N ARG A 219 8.67 -34.37 -14.17
CA ARG A 219 8.76 -34.76 -12.74
C ARG A 219 8.82 -33.55 -11.77
N PRO A 220 9.63 -32.50 -12.02
CA PRO A 220 9.71 -31.34 -11.12
C PRO A 220 8.39 -30.57 -11.01
N ALA A 221 7.62 -30.47 -12.10
CA ALA A 221 6.28 -29.91 -12.06
C ALA A 221 5.36 -30.68 -11.10
N ARG A 222 5.38 -32.02 -11.14
CA ARG A 222 4.62 -32.86 -10.21
C ARG A 222 5.03 -32.62 -8.75
N VAL A 223 6.32 -32.43 -8.47
CA VAL A 223 6.81 -32.13 -7.11
C VAL A 223 6.28 -30.77 -6.65
N ILE A 224 6.40 -29.73 -7.47
CA ILE A 224 5.87 -28.39 -7.16
C ILE A 224 4.35 -28.47 -6.93
N GLN A 225 3.62 -29.23 -7.74
CA GLN A 225 2.19 -29.45 -7.57
C GLN A 225 1.85 -30.12 -6.25
N HIS A 226 2.60 -31.14 -5.84
CA HIS A 226 2.39 -31.79 -4.53
C HIS A 226 2.67 -30.82 -3.38
N ILE A 227 3.75 -30.02 -3.48
CA ILE A 227 4.05 -28.99 -2.48
C ILE A 227 2.90 -27.98 -2.39
N LEU A 228 2.41 -27.48 -3.54
CA LEU A 228 1.28 -26.55 -3.58
C LEU A 228 0.02 -27.18 -2.95
N GLN A 229 -0.31 -28.44 -3.27
CA GLN A 229 -1.44 -29.14 -2.62
C GLN A 229 -1.31 -29.15 -1.09
N TRP A 230 -0.11 -29.46 -0.57
CA TRP A 230 0.13 -29.43 0.87
C TRP A 230 -0.01 -28.03 1.46
N VAL A 231 0.47 -27.00 0.77
CA VAL A 231 0.28 -25.60 1.17
C VAL A 231 -1.21 -25.24 1.23
N PHE A 232 -2.01 -25.64 0.24
CA PHE A 232 -3.46 -25.42 0.23
C PHE A 232 -4.16 -26.11 1.39
N ARG A 233 -3.80 -27.37 1.66
CA ARG A 233 -4.37 -28.14 2.79
C ARG A 233 -3.98 -27.55 4.14
N ALA A 234 -2.72 -27.15 4.30
CA ALA A 234 -2.25 -26.48 5.51
C ALA A 234 -2.96 -25.13 5.72
N ALA A 235 -3.07 -24.30 4.68
CA ALA A 235 -3.78 -23.02 4.73
C ALA A 235 -5.28 -23.21 5.04
N THR A 236 -5.90 -24.26 4.50
CA THR A 236 -7.28 -24.65 4.84
C THR A 236 -7.37 -25.01 6.33
N GLY A 237 -6.43 -25.81 6.84
CA GLY A 237 -6.34 -26.15 8.26
C GLY A 237 -6.23 -24.92 9.15
N VAL A 238 -5.43 -23.92 8.77
CA VAL A 238 -5.36 -22.63 9.46
C VAL A 238 -6.72 -21.93 9.44
N GLY A 239 -7.43 -21.92 8.31
CA GLY A 239 -8.79 -21.38 8.23
C GLY A 239 -9.78 -22.08 9.17
N VAL A 240 -9.72 -23.41 9.27
CA VAL A 240 -10.55 -24.20 10.20
C VAL A 240 -10.22 -23.87 11.65
N VAL A 241 -8.93 -23.78 12.00
CA VAL A 241 -8.50 -23.37 13.33
C VAL A 241 -9.02 -21.98 13.65
N LEU A 242 -8.85 -21.00 12.75
CA LEU A 242 -9.38 -19.64 12.92
C LEU A 242 -10.91 -19.65 13.11
N ALA A 243 -11.63 -20.52 12.41
CA ALA A 243 -13.08 -20.65 12.55
C ALA A 243 -13.48 -21.14 13.96
N LEU A 244 -12.83 -22.22 14.42
CA LEU A 244 -13.09 -22.84 15.73
C LEU A 244 -12.70 -21.90 16.89
N VAL A 245 -11.55 -21.25 16.77
CA VAL A 245 -11.07 -20.25 17.72
C VAL A 245 -12.01 -19.04 17.75
N GLY A 246 -12.38 -18.55 16.57
CA GLY A 246 -13.27 -17.41 16.44
C GLY A 246 -14.66 -17.67 17.01
N TRP A 247 -15.16 -18.89 16.92
CA TRP A 247 -16.44 -19.27 17.53
C TRP A 247 -16.47 -19.01 19.05
N ARG A 248 -15.31 -19.09 19.72
CA ARG A 248 -15.18 -18.82 21.16
C ARG A 248 -14.84 -17.37 21.48
N ILE A 249 -14.05 -16.70 20.64
CA ILE A 249 -13.50 -15.36 20.97
C ILE A 249 -14.29 -14.22 20.33
N ASP A 250 -14.50 -14.27 19.01
CA ASP A 250 -15.12 -13.19 18.23
C ASP A 250 -15.69 -13.75 16.91
N GLN A 251 -16.96 -13.49 16.64
CA GLN A 251 -17.66 -13.98 15.44
C GLN A 251 -16.96 -13.59 14.13
N ARG A 252 -16.21 -12.48 14.09
CA ARG A 252 -15.47 -12.06 12.88
C ARG A 252 -14.36 -13.06 12.55
N PHE A 253 -13.65 -13.58 13.54
CA PHE A 253 -12.67 -14.64 13.33
C PHE A 253 -13.35 -15.92 12.82
N ALA A 254 -14.53 -16.24 13.36
CA ALA A 254 -15.29 -17.42 12.94
C ALA A 254 -15.66 -17.33 11.46
N ILE A 255 -16.32 -16.23 11.07
CA ILE A 255 -16.73 -15.97 9.69
C ILE A 255 -15.52 -15.94 8.76
N GLY A 256 -14.47 -15.20 9.13
CA GLY A 256 -13.23 -15.12 8.35
C GLY A 256 -12.57 -16.48 8.12
N GLY A 257 -12.53 -17.32 9.16
CA GLY A 257 -12.00 -18.69 9.09
C GLY A 257 -12.85 -19.62 8.22
N PHE A 258 -14.18 -19.57 8.35
CA PHE A 258 -15.10 -20.35 7.50
C PHE A 258 -15.00 -19.93 6.03
N CYS A 259 -14.99 -18.63 5.74
CA CYS A 259 -14.82 -18.12 4.37
C CYS A 259 -13.47 -18.55 3.78
N LEU A 260 -12.38 -18.40 4.54
CA LEU A 260 -11.05 -18.78 4.09
C LEU A 260 -10.96 -20.28 3.79
N SER A 261 -11.36 -21.13 4.75
CA SER A 261 -11.31 -22.59 4.58
C SER A 261 -12.24 -23.07 3.46
N GLY A 262 -13.47 -22.56 3.38
CA GLY A 262 -14.42 -22.92 2.33
C GLY A 262 -13.91 -22.57 0.94
N VAL A 263 -13.38 -21.36 0.74
CA VAL A 263 -12.83 -20.95 -0.57
C VAL A 263 -11.55 -21.73 -0.90
N LEU A 264 -10.66 -21.96 0.06
CA LEU A 264 -9.44 -22.75 -0.19
C LEU A 264 -9.76 -24.21 -0.55
N LEU A 265 -10.77 -24.82 0.07
CA LEU A 265 -11.25 -26.16 -0.30
C LEU A 265 -11.81 -26.20 -1.72
N LEU A 266 -12.60 -25.19 -2.11
CA LEU A 266 -13.12 -25.07 -3.47
C LEU A 266 -11.99 -24.91 -4.50
N LEU A 267 -10.99 -24.09 -4.19
CA LEU A 267 -9.81 -23.90 -5.04
C LEU A 267 -8.96 -25.17 -5.14
N ASP A 268 -8.72 -25.88 -4.03
CA ASP A 268 -8.01 -27.17 -4.02
C ASP A 268 -8.74 -28.21 -4.88
N TRP A 269 -10.06 -28.32 -4.70
CA TRP A 269 -10.90 -29.22 -5.49
C TRP A 269 -10.87 -28.87 -6.98
N ALA A 270 -11.04 -27.59 -7.33
CA ALA A 270 -11.04 -27.13 -8.72
C ALA A 270 -9.67 -27.32 -9.40
N ALA A 271 -8.57 -27.02 -8.69
CA ALA A 271 -7.22 -27.02 -9.26
C ALA A 271 -6.58 -28.41 -9.32
N PHE A 272 -6.82 -29.26 -8.31
CA PHE A 272 -6.09 -30.52 -8.16
C PHE A 272 -6.95 -31.77 -8.34
N ARG A 273 -8.28 -31.71 -8.10
CA ARG A 273 -9.17 -32.87 -8.29
C ARG A 273 -9.92 -32.85 -9.62
N ARG A 274 -10.44 -31.69 -10.01
CA ARG A 274 -11.17 -31.49 -11.27
C ARG A 274 -10.26 -31.05 -12.41
N SER A 275 -9.07 -30.52 -12.11
CA SER A 275 -8.17 -29.88 -13.07
C SER A 275 -8.87 -28.81 -13.93
N ALA A 276 -9.92 -28.18 -13.39
CA ALA A 276 -10.73 -27.17 -14.07
C ALA A 276 -10.09 -25.77 -13.99
N LEU A 277 -9.19 -25.57 -13.02
CA LEU A 277 -8.50 -24.30 -12.79
C LEU A 277 -6.97 -24.50 -12.81
N PRO A 278 -6.20 -23.70 -13.58
CA PRO A 278 -4.75 -23.73 -13.50
C PRO A 278 -4.24 -23.42 -12.09
N GLN A 279 -3.31 -24.23 -11.60
CA GLN A 279 -2.86 -24.19 -10.20
C GLN A 279 -2.18 -22.86 -9.82
N LEU A 280 -1.49 -22.23 -10.77
CA LEU A 280 -0.88 -20.91 -10.55
C LEU A 280 -1.94 -19.82 -10.36
N ILE A 281 -3.08 -19.93 -11.05
CA ILE A 281 -4.22 -19.03 -10.87
C ILE A 281 -4.86 -19.29 -9.50
N ALA A 282 -5.07 -20.57 -9.15
CA ALA A 282 -5.59 -20.96 -7.85
C ALA A 282 -4.73 -20.39 -6.71
N LEU A 283 -3.39 -20.45 -6.82
CA LEU A 283 -2.47 -19.87 -5.83
C LEU A 283 -2.63 -18.35 -5.70
N GLY A 284 -2.75 -17.64 -6.83
CA GLY A 284 -3.02 -16.20 -6.82
C GLY A 284 -4.32 -15.85 -6.09
N LEU A 285 -5.41 -16.57 -6.41
CA LEU A 285 -6.71 -16.40 -5.74
C LEU A 285 -6.64 -16.74 -4.25
N ALA A 286 -5.93 -17.81 -3.88
CA ALA A 286 -5.74 -18.20 -2.49
C ALA A 286 -5.05 -17.10 -1.67
N ILE A 287 -4.01 -16.47 -2.22
CA ILE A 287 -3.31 -15.34 -1.59
C ILE A 287 -4.24 -14.13 -1.46
N MET A 288 -5.04 -13.82 -2.49
CA MET A 288 -6.01 -12.73 -2.43
C MET A 288 -7.06 -12.96 -1.33
N VAL A 289 -7.59 -14.18 -1.22
CA VAL A 289 -8.57 -14.55 -0.19
C VAL A 289 -7.93 -14.49 1.19
N ALA A 290 -6.73 -15.04 1.37
CA ALA A 290 -6.01 -14.98 2.64
C ALA A 290 -5.76 -13.53 3.09
N PHE A 291 -5.33 -12.66 2.18
CA PHE A 291 -5.12 -11.24 2.47
C PHE A 291 -6.45 -10.52 2.78
N GLY A 292 -7.50 -10.79 2.00
CA GLY A 292 -8.84 -10.27 2.27
C GLY A 292 -9.36 -10.68 3.64
N THR A 293 -9.22 -11.96 4.00
CA THR A 293 -9.57 -12.51 5.30
C THR A 293 -8.81 -11.80 6.42
N LEU A 294 -7.49 -11.65 6.26
CA LEU A 294 -6.64 -10.98 7.23
C LEU A 294 -7.10 -9.53 7.49
N GLU A 295 -7.30 -8.75 6.42
CA GLU A 295 -7.59 -7.32 6.53
C GLU A 295 -9.04 -7.02 6.95
N GLN A 296 -10.00 -7.83 6.52
CA GLN A 296 -11.42 -7.57 6.79
C GLN A 296 -11.91 -8.20 8.10
N PHE A 297 -11.39 -9.37 8.47
CA PHE A 297 -11.92 -10.14 9.60
C PHE A 297 -10.97 -10.21 10.78
N LEU A 298 -9.68 -10.47 10.53
CA LEU A 298 -8.72 -10.68 11.62
C LEU A 298 -8.23 -9.35 12.21
N LYS A 299 -7.72 -8.47 11.34
CA LYS A 299 -7.07 -7.24 11.75
C LYS A 299 -7.96 -6.32 12.59
N PRO A 300 -9.26 -6.12 12.31
CA PRO A 300 -10.10 -5.26 13.13
C PRO A 300 -10.33 -5.75 14.57
N VAL A 301 -10.11 -7.05 14.83
CA VAL A 301 -10.23 -7.62 16.17
C VAL A 301 -8.88 -7.52 16.89
N VAL A 302 -7.77 -7.79 16.19
CA VAL A 302 -6.41 -7.76 16.76
C VAL A 302 -5.91 -6.33 16.96
N ILE A 303 -6.18 -5.44 16.01
CA ILE A 303 -5.75 -4.05 15.96
C ILE A 303 -7.00 -3.17 16.01
N THR A 304 -7.33 -2.69 17.20
CA THR A 304 -8.43 -1.75 17.41
C THR A 304 -7.87 -0.34 17.54
N SER A 305 -8.13 0.53 16.55
CA SER A 305 -7.75 1.93 16.65
C SER A 305 -8.58 2.66 17.72
N PRO A 306 -7.97 3.46 18.60
CA PRO A 306 -8.70 4.26 19.59
C PRO A 306 -9.50 5.41 18.97
N ALA A 307 -9.33 5.68 17.67
CA ALA A 307 -9.88 6.85 17.01
C ALA A 307 -11.41 6.97 17.13
N ALA A 308 -12.16 5.87 17.00
CA ALA A 308 -13.62 5.94 17.04
C ALA A 308 -14.17 6.35 18.41
N GLU A 309 -13.61 5.77 19.47
CA GLU A 309 -13.98 6.13 20.84
C GLU A 309 -13.54 7.57 21.17
N LEU A 310 -12.32 7.96 20.77
CA LEU A 310 -11.84 9.32 20.92
C LEU A 310 -12.74 10.33 20.21
N THR A 311 -13.14 10.04 18.97
CA THR A 311 -14.05 10.90 18.22
C THR A 311 -15.39 11.07 18.93
N GLN A 312 -16.00 9.98 19.39
CA GLN A 312 -17.28 10.06 20.10
C GLN A 312 -17.18 10.87 21.38
N ARG A 313 -16.13 10.65 22.19
CA ARG A 313 -15.90 11.41 23.42
C ARG A 313 -15.63 12.89 23.13
N LEU A 314 -14.83 13.21 22.12
CA LEU A 314 -14.55 14.58 21.73
C LEU A 314 -15.79 15.30 21.19
N LEU A 315 -16.62 14.62 20.38
CA LEU A 315 -17.89 15.18 19.91
C LEU A 315 -18.88 15.41 21.05
N ALA A 316 -18.91 14.52 22.05
CA ALA A 316 -19.79 14.67 23.21
C ALA A 316 -19.44 15.89 24.08
N LEU A 317 -18.20 16.38 24.04
CA LEU A 317 -17.80 17.61 24.73
C LEU A 317 -18.32 18.89 24.05
N ASN A 318 -18.82 18.76 22.82
CA ASN A 318 -19.19 19.87 21.93
C ASN A 318 -18.19 21.03 22.01
N PRO A 319 -16.89 20.77 21.78
CA PRO A 319 -15.86 21.79 21.93
C PRO A 319 -16.14 22.94 20.94
N PRO A 320 -15.83 24.20 21.31
CA PRO A 320 -15.85 25.27 20.33
C PRO A 320 -15.03 24.87 19.10
N PRO A 321 -15.36 25.34 17.89
CA PRO A 321 -14.70 24.97 16.64
C PRO A 321 -13.19 25.31 16.58
N GLU A 322 -12.60 25.77 17.67
CA GLU A 322 -11.20 26.14 17.79
C GLU A 322 -10.41 25.15 18.65
N ARG A 323 -9.66 24.34 17.89
CA ARG A 323 -8.36 23.71 18.17
C ARG A 323 -8.30 22.78 19.40
N ILE A 324 -8.40 21.49 19.13
CA ILE A 324 -7.97 20.43 20.06
C ILE A 324 -6.47 20.21 19.84
N ALA A 325 -5.65 20.35 20.89
CA ALA A 325 -4.25 19.97 20.80
C ALA A 325 -4.08 18.48 21.08
N THR A 326 -3.27 17.79 20.29
CA THR A 326 -2.88 16.40 20.55
C THR A 326 -1.37 16.32 20.64
N VAL A 327 -0.87 15.91 21.80
CA VAL A 327 0.56 15.71 22.05
C VAL A 327 0.85 14.22 21.95
N GLY A 328 1.84 13.84 21.15
CA GLY A 328 2.27 12.43 21.05
C GLY A 328 1.34 11.48 20.31
N LEU A 329 0.16 11.96 19.91
CA LEU A 329 -0.81 11.15 19.19
C LEU A 329 -0.26 10.82 17.80
N ARG A 330 -0.30 9.54 17.42
CA ARG A 330 0.09 9.12 16.08
C ARG A 330 -0.74 9.83 15.01
N HIS A 331 -0.08 10.36 13.99
CA HIS A 331 -0.73 11.01 12.83
C HIS A 331 -1.87 10.18 12.20
N SER A 332 -1.73 8.86 12.16
CA SER A 332 -2.76 7.96 11.63
C SER A 332 -4.06 8.00 12.45
N VAL A 333 -3.96 8.13 13.78
CA VAL A 333 -5.11 8.20 14.69
C VAL A 333 -5.77 9.57 14.56
N ALA A 334 -4.99 10.66 14.54
CA ALA A 334 -5.52 12.02 14.32
C ALA A 334 -6.31 12.13 13.01
N ASN A 335 -5.79 11.59 11.91
CA ASN A 335 -6.50 11.56 10.63
C ASN A 335 -7.80 10.76 10.66
N GLN A 336 -7.81 9.63 11.39
CA GLN A 336 -9.04 8.87 11.59
C GLN A 336 -10.07 9.66 12.41
N ILE A 337 -9.64 10.42 13.43
CA ILE A 337 -10.56 11.26 14.22
C ILE A 337 -11.19 12.34 13.32
N ARG A 338 -10.38 13.01 12.49
CA ARG A 338 -10.88 14.00 11.51
C ARG A 338 -11.94 13.38 10.60
N LEU A 339 -11.66 12.19 10.03
CA LEU A 339 -12.57 11.47 9.15
C LEU A 339 -13.87 11.06 9.86
N LEU A 340 -13.78 10.44 11.04
CA LEU A 340 -14.93 9.96 11.81
C LEU A 340 -15.79 11.10 12.34
N SER A 341 -15.20 12.28 12.57
CA SER A 341 -15.94 13.48 12.95
C SER A 341 -16.63 14.17 11.76
N GLY A 342 -16.41 13.70 10.53
CA GLY A 342 -16.88 14.38 9.32
C GLY A 342 -16.24 15.77 9.14
N GLY A 343 -15.01 15.97 9.62
CA GLY A 343 -14.31 17.25 9.58
C GLY A 343 -14.73 18.26 10.66
N ARG A 344 -15.62 17.88 11.60
CA ARG A 344 -16.08 18.78 12.68
C ARG A 344 -15.03 19.04 13.75
N LEU A 345 -14.06 18.14 13.92
CA LEU A 345 -12.99 18.28 14.91
C LEU A 345 -11.67 18.73 14.23
N ALA A 346 -11.21 19.92 14.58
CA ALA A 346 -9.91 20.45 14.16
C ALA A 346 -8.81 20.10 15.17
N LEU A 347 -8.02 19.07 14.86
CA LEU A 347 -6.87 18.66 15.69
C LEU A 347 -5.59 19.34 15.24
N ARG A 348 -4.80 19.86 16.19
CA ARG A 348 -3.44 20.35 15.99
C ARG A 348 -2.46 19.43 16.70
N GLU A 349 -1.53 18.88 15.93
CA GLU A 349 -0.66 17.80 16.37
C GLU A 349 0.70 18.36 16.79
N PHE A 350 1.17 17.93 17.95
CA PHE A 350 2.44 18.32 18.55
C PHE A 350 3.26 17.06 18.90
N PRO A 351 4.59 17.11 18.74
CA PRO A 351 5.46 15.98 19.09
C PRO A 351 5.50 15.75 20.61
N ASP A 352 5.94 14.56 21.03
CA ASP A 352 5.96 14.13 22.45
C ASP A 352 6.80 15.05 23.37
N ASN A 353 7.76 15.78 22.81
CA ASN A 353 8.70 16.65 23.51
C ASN A 353 8.26 18.12 23.55
N GLU A 354 7.07 18.45 23.05
CA GLU A 354 6.59 19.83 23.03
C GLU A 354 6.35 20.36 24.46
N GLY A 355 6.82 21.58 24.74
CA GLY A 355 6.68 22.22 26.04
C GLY A 355 5.23 22.55 26.40
N GLN A 356 4.90 22.56 27.70
CA GLN A 356 3.56 22.82 28.21
C GLN A 356 2.98 24.17 27.77
N GLU A 357 3.82 25.20 27.66
CA GLU A 357 3.38 26.55 27.33
C GLU A 357 2.71 26.64 25.95
N THR A 358 3.19 25.87 24.99
CA THR A 358 2.62 25.82 23.64
C THR A 358 1.18 25.30 23.66
N VAL A 359 0.88 24.36 24.57
CA VAL A 359 -0.36 23.58 24.57
C VAL A 359 -1.43 24.17 25.53
N ARG A 360 -1.02 24.95 26.54
CA ARG A 360 -1.92 25.61 27.52
C ARG A 360 -2.95 26.59 26.93
N HIS A 361 -2.72 27.04 25.70
CA HIS A 361 -3.64 27.94 24.97
C HIS A 361 -4.86 27.20 24.41
N PHE A 362 -4.85 25.87 24.37
CA PHE A 362 -5.90 25.06 23.77
C PHE A 362 -6.96 24.70 24.83
N PRO A 363 -8.26 24.85 24.53
CA PRO A 363 -9.34 24.56 25.49
C PRO A 363 -9.45 23.06 25.81
N VAL A 364 -9.05 22.22 24.86
CA VAL A 364 -9.04 20.76 24.98
C VAL A 364 -7.69 20.22 24.52
N ILE A 365 -7.08 19.41 25.36
CA ILE A 365 -5.77 18.82 25.16
C ILE A 365 -5.89 17.30 25.31
N LEU A 366 -5.33 16.56 24.35
CA LEU A 366 -5.13 15.12 24.44
C LEU A 366 -3.64 14.86 24.65
N ALA A 367 -3.28 14.34 25.82
CA ALA A 367 -1.89 14.28 26.28
C ALA A 367 -1.49 12.91 26.84
N PRO A 368 -0.21 12.50 26.68
CA PRO A 368 0.35 11.31 27.34
C PRO A 368 0.56 11.56 28.86
N PRO A 369 0.87 10.51 29.66
CA PRO A 369 0.92 10.62 31.12
C PRO A 369 1.89 11.69 31.67
N PRO A 370 3.11 11.88 31.12
CA PRO A 370 4.04 12.89 31.66
C PRO A 370 3.47 14.30 31.60
N LEU A 371 2.88 14.68 30.47
CA LEU A 371 2.28 16.01 30.29
C LEU A 371 0.98 16.16 31.08
N TYR A 372 0.23 15.06 31.21
CA TYR A 372 -0.95 15.02 32.08
C TYR A 372 -0.59 15.34 33.54
N HIS A 373 0.42 14.68 34.12
CA HIS A 373 0.77 14.89 35.52
C HIS A 373 1.12 16.35 35.81
N THR A 374 1.81 17.04 34.89
CA THR A 374 2.15 18.45 35.12
C THR A 374 0.99 19.42 34.89
N LEU A 375 0.02 19.08 34.03
CA LEU A 375 -1.17 19.92 33.83
C LEU A 375 -2.28 19.63 34.85
N ALA A 376 -2.28 18.44 35.47
CA ALA A 376 -3.25 18.03 36.47
C ALA A 376 -3.03 18.68 37.85
N GLU A 377 -1.83 19.20 38.12
CA GLU A 377 -1.52 19.98 39.33
C GLU A 377 -2.14 21.39 39.28
N ASP A 378 -2.57 21.85 38.11
CA ASP A 378 -3.19 23.17 37.92
C ASP A 378 -4.72 23.07 38.08
N PRO A 379 -5.32 23.74 39.08
CA PRO A 379 -6.76 23.67 39.37
C PRO A 379 -7.64 24.25 38.24
N SER A 380 -7.05 24.99 37.29
CA SER A 380 -7.76 25.48 36.10
C SER A 380 -8.06 24.40 35.07
N TYR A 381 -7.59 23.16 35.26
CA TYR A 381 -7.87 22.05 34.36
C TYR A 381 -8.68 20.94 35.03
N THR A 382 -9.65 20.43 34.27
CA THR A 382 -10.34 19.17 34.56
C THR A 382 -9.79 18.10 33.64
N SER A 383 -9.52 16.92 34.20
CA SER A 383 -8.96 15.83 33.44
C SER A 383 -9.81 14.59 33.56
N LYS A 384 -9.93 13.86 32.45
CA LYS A 384 -10.57 12.56 32.40
C LYS A 384 -9.67 11.62 31.62
N ALA A 385 -9.34 10.47 32.21
CA ALA A 385 -8.68 9.40 31.50
C ALA A 385 -9.56 9.03 30.29
N CYS A 386 -9.05 9.27 29.08
CA CYS A 386 -9.87 9.11 27.89
C CYS A 386 -9.64 7.77 27.21
N VAL A 387 -8.41 7.38 26.86
CA VAL A 387 -8.23 6.12 26.12
C VAL A 387 -6.81 5.55 26.30
N LEU A 388 -6.73 4.23 26.13
CA LEU A 388 -5.54 3.39 26.13
C LEU A 388 -5.12 3.11 24.66
N GLU A 389 -3.90 3.43 24.26
CA GLU A 389 -3.33 3.00 22.99
C GLU A 389 -3.20 1.48 23.03
N TYR A 390 -4.01 0.79 22.22
CA TYR A 390 -4.02 -0.67 22.22
C TYR A 390 -2.79 -1.22 21.50
N GLN A 391 -1.98 -1.98 22.22
CA GLN A 391 -1.01 -2.87 21.61
C GLN A 391 -1.72 -4.06 20.96
N PRO A 392 -1.13 -4.63 19.88
CA PRO A 392 -1.62 -5.88 19.31
C PRO A 392 -1.63 -6.99 20.37
N LEU A 393 -2.67 -7.84 20.36
CA LEU A 393 -2.77 -9.01 21.24
C LEU A 393 -1.51 -9.87 21.13
N SER A 394 -0.91 -10.22 22.27
CA SER A 394 0.24 -11.13 22.28
C SER A 394 -0.18 -12.57 21.98
N ALA A 395 0.76 -13.42 21.55
CA ALA A 395 0.48 -14.84 21.32
C ALA A 395 0.02 -15.55 22.61
N GLU A 396 0.52 -15.12 23.77
CA GLU A 396 0.14 -15.65 25.09
C GLU A 396 -1.28 -15.24 25.48
N GLU A 397 -1.69 -14.00 25.20
CA GLU A 397 -3.05 -13.51 25.43
C GLU A 397 -4.08 -14.21 24.54
N LEU A 398 -3.68 -14.52 23.30
CA LEU A 398 -4.49 -15.32 22.38
C LEU A 398 -4.65 -16.76 22.91
N TRP A 399 -3.58 -17.34 23.45
CA TRP A 399 -3.60 -18.68 24.04
C TRP A 399 -4.39 -18.75 25.35
N SER A 400 -4.34 -17.72 26.18
CA SER A 400 -5.15 -17.66 27.40
C SER A 400 -6.63 -17.47 27.08
N ALA A 401 -6.97 -16.60 26.13
CA ALA A 401 -8.34 -16.42 25.64
C ALA A 401 -8.93 -17.70 25.03
N LEU A 402 -8.10 -18.53 24.41
CA LEU A 402 -8.49 -19.85 23.92
C LEU A 402 -8.90 -20.82 25.04
N LYS A 403 -8.21 -20.77 26.17
CA LYS A 403 -8.49 -21.65 27.32
C LYS A 403 -9.71 -21.22 28.10
N THR A 404 -9.90 -19.90 28.28
CA THR A 404 -10.99 -19.37 29.09
C THR A 404 -12.27 -19.13 28.29
N GLY A 405 -12.19 -19.01 26.97
CA GLY A 405 -13.32 -18.62 26.12
C GLY A 405 -13.74 -17.15 26.30
N GLU A 406 -13.03 -16.41 27.14
CA GLU A 406 -13.20 -14.99 27.35
C GLU A 406 -11.99 -14.27 26.80
N ARG A 407 -12.22 -13.11 26.18
CA ARG A 407 -11.12 -12.25 25.75
C ARG A 407 -10.31 -11.88 27.00
N ALA A 408 -9.04 -12.30 27.05
CA ALA A 408 -8.18 -12.04 28.19
C ALA A 408 -8.25 -10.55 28.58
N PRO A 409 -8.49 -10.21 29.87
CA PRO A 409 -8.46 -8.83 30.31
C PRO A 409 -7.07 -8.29 30.03
N LYS A 410 -6.98 -7.32 29.09
CA LYS A 410 -5.71 -6.74 28.69
C LYS A 410 -5.00 -6.19 29.92
N HIS A 411 -3.73 -6.56 30.12
CA HIS A 411 -2.96 -6.04 31.24
C HIS A 411 -2.87 -4.51 31.16
N GLU A 412 -3.28 -3.84 32.24
CA GLU A 412 -3.33 -2.38 32.36
C GLU A 412 -1.94 -1.70 32.24
N LYS A 413 -0.87 -2.49 32.38
CA LYS A 413 0.53 -2.06 32.38
C LYS A 413 1.13 -1.85 30.99
N ASP A 414 0.58 -2.49 29.94
CA ASP A 414 1.17 -2.47 28.59
C ASP A 414 0.58 -1.40 27.66
N GLN A 415 -0.28 -0.53 28.20
CA GLN A 415 -1.13 0.38 27.44
C GLN A 415 -0.65 1.84 27.58
N LYS A 416 -0.40 2.53 26.46
CA LYS A 416 -0.09 3.98 26.48
C LYS A 416 -1.36 4.76 26.77
N ARG A 417 -1.47 5.37 27.94
CA ARG A 417 -2.66 6.14 28.35
C ARG A 417 -2.64 7.54 27.73
N TYR A 418 -3.77 7.97 27.19
CA TYR A 418 -4.04 9.35 26.82
C TYR A 418 -5.12 9.92 27.74
N TYR A 419 -4.84 11.12 28.21
CA TYR A 419 -5.73 11.90 29.06
C TYR A 419 -6.34 13.01 28.25
N LEU A 420 -7.65 13.19 28.41
CA LEU A 420 -8.36 14.35 27.91
C LEU A 420 -8.36 15.38 29.02
N ILE A 421 -7.75 16.53 28.75
CA ILE A 421 -7.59 17.64 29.67
C ILE A 421 -8.40 18.80 29.10
N ARG A 422 -9.32 19.32 29.89
CA ARG A 422 -10.19 20.44 29.54
C ARG A 422 -9.92 21.59 30.49
N LYS A 423 -9.63 22.77 29.93
CA LYS A 423 -9.53 24.00 30.70
C LYS A 423 -10.91 24.38 31.22
N GLN A 424 -11.05 24.61 32.52
CA GLN A 424 -12.27 25.19 33.08
C GLN A 424 -12.42 26.60 32.51
N ALA A 425 -13.64 26.94 32.08
CA ALA A 425 -13.96 28.32 31.78
C ALA A 425 -13.84 29.09 33.10
N GLY A 426 -12.84 29.95 33.22
CA GLY A 426 -12.74 30.83 34.38
C GLY A 426 -14.00 31.68 34.47
N ASN A 427 -14.57 31.80 35.67
CA ASN A 427 -15.37 32.96 36.02
C ASN A 427 -14.45 34.18 35.93
N GLY A 428 -14.37 34.78 34.74
CA GLY A 428 -13.45 35.87 34.44
C GLY A 428 -13.92 36.59 33.20
N THR A 429 -14.75 37.61 33.43
CA THR A 429 -15.01 38.79 32.60
C THR A 429 -14.60 38.73 31.13
N SER A 430 -15.63 38.79 30.29
CA SER A 430 -15.59 39.31 28.91
C SER A 430 -14.77 40.61 28.83
N GLU A 431 -13.52 40.51 28.41
CA GLU A 431 -12.86 41.58 27.67
C GLU A 431 -12.71 41.13 26.23
N ARG A 432 -13.60 41.67 25.38
CA ARG A 432 -13.42 41.70 23.93
C ARG A 432 -12.25 42.64 23.63
N PRO A 433 -11.21 42.24 22.89
CA PRO A 433 -10.34 43.20 22.25
C PRO A 433 -11.04 43.76 21.01
N SER A 434 -11.09 45.09 20.94
CA SER A 434 -11.49 45.94 19.81
C SER A 434 -10.56 45.79 18.62
#